data_AF-A0AAE5NHV6-F1
#
_entry.id   AF-A0AAE5NHV6-F1
#
_cell.length_a   1.000
_cell.length_b   1.000
_cell.length_c   1.000
_cell.angle_alpha   90.00
_cell.angle_beta   90.00
_cell.angle_gamma   90.00
#
_symmetry.space_group_name_H-M   'P 1'
#
loop_
_entity.id
_entity.type
_entity.pdbx_description
1 polymer ?
#
loop_
_entity_poly.entity_id
_entity_poly.type
_entity_poly.pdbx_seq_one_letter_code
_entity_poly.pdbx_strand_id
1 'polypeptide(L)'
;MPKSLATEEFITGVLHDTERRIREQIDRGEITPTAESMQELSNALSHTVEVRKGARGSGKYIGKVKDSRSTREYLGGISLQALNDRVRKNNILRLKNKAGRNGYPVFQFKDGAVDPQVRQVIKILLDSGLTEWGVAFWLARPSKFYDDRPAVEYMKDSEENFKLVVAHAHEDAANRRANY
;
A
#
# COMPACT_ATOMS: atom_id res chain seq x y z
N MET A 1 14.31 15.97 28.98
CA MET A 1 13.14 15.86 28.08
C MET A 1 13.48 16.55 26.77
N PRO A 2 13.24 15.94 25.60
CA PRO A 2 13.44 16.64 24.33
C PRO A 2 12.51 17.87 24.26
N LYS A 3 13.03 19.01 23.79
CA LYS A 3 12.24 20.23 23.58
C LYS A 3 11.16 19.95 22.52
N SER A 4 9.93 20.37 22.79
CA SER A 4 8.86 20.39 21.78
C SER A 4 9.21 21.44 20.73
N LEU A 5 9.19 21.07 19.45
CA LEU A 5 9.32 21.99 18.33
C LEU A 5 7.94 22.61 18.02
N ALA A 6 7.93 23.85 17.54
CA ALA A 6 6.72 24.42 16.94
C ALA A 6 6.36 23.65 15.65
N THR A 7 5.06 23.56 15.33
CA THR A 7 4.59 22.81 14.15
C THR A 7 5.23 23.32 12.85
N GLU A 8 5.34 24.63 12.68
CA GLU A 8 6.00 25.24 11.53
C GLU A 8 7.49 24.92 11.48
N GLU A 9 8.21 25.06 12.59
CA GLU A 9 9.64 24.73 12.68
C GLU A 9 9.92 23.27 12.30
N PHE A 10 9.05 22.36 12.72
CA PHE A 10 9.12 20.95 12.37
C PHE A 10 8.83 20.71 10.87
N ILE A 11 7.80 21.35 10.30
CA ILE A 11 7.43 21.21 8.89
C ILE A 11 8.56 21.75 8.00
N THR A 12 9.04 22.96 8.27
CA THR A 12 10.14 23.58 7.53
C THR A 12 11.40 22.73 7.60
N GLY A 13 11.76 22.20 8.78
CA GLY A 13 12.93 21.34 8.92
C GLY A 13 12.86 20.05 8.08
N VAL A 14 11.70 19.39 8.06
CA VAL A 14 11.49 18.16 7.26
C VAL A 14 11.48 18.45 5.76
N LEU A 15 10.79 19.51 5.34
CA LEU A 15 10.69 19.87 3.93
C LEU A 15 12.04 20.34 3.38
N HIS A 16 12.82 21.08 4.15
CA HIS A 16 14.14 21.53 3.74
C HIS A 16 15.13 20.38 3.50
N ASP A 17 15.17 19.36 4.37
CA ASP A 17 16.04 18.19 4.12
C ASP A 17 15.58 17.37 2.92
N THR A 18 14.25 17.27 2.74
CA THR A 18 13.65 16.57 1.59
C THR A 18 13.98 17.29 0.29
N GLU A 19 13.80 18.62 0.25
CA GLU A 19 14.13 19.46 -0.90
C GLU A 19 15.61 19.34 -1.27
N ARG A 20 16.52 19.41 -0.28
CA ARG A 20 17.96 19.26 -0.51
C ARG A 20 18.29 17.94 -1.22
N ARG A 21 17.71 16.82 -0.75
CA ARG A 21 17.93 15.49 -1.35
C ARG A 21 17.37 15.38 -2.77
N ILE A 22 16.18 15.94 -3.01
CA ILE A 22 15.58 15.95 -4.35
C ILE A 22 16.49 16.72 -5.32
N ARG A 23 17.01 17.89 -4.90
CA ARG A 23 17.96 18.67 -5.71
C ARG A 23 19.23 17.87 -6.02
N GLU A 24 19.83 17.23 -5.02
CA GLU A 24 21.03 16.40 -5.22
C GLU A 24 20.82 15.27 -6.25
N GLN A 25 19.64 14.66 -6.28
CA GLN A 25 19.32 13.58 -7.24
C GLN A 25 19.04 14.12 -8.64
N ILE A 26 18.43 15.32 -8.76
CA ILE A 26 18.28 16.01 -10.04
C ILE A 26 19.67 16.38 -10.60
N ASP A 27 20.55 16.94 -9.77
CA ASP A 27 21.90 17.35 -10.18
C ASP A 27 22.76 16.16 -10.63
N ARG A 28 22.51 14.96 -10.07
CA ARG A 28 23.15 13.71 -10.48
C ARG A 28 22.53 13.07 -11.72
N GLY A 29 21.42 13.60 -12.22
CA GLY A 29 20.66 13.01 -13.33
C GLY A 29 19.91 11.72 -12.95
N GLU A 30 19.78 11.42 -11.66
CA GLU A 30 19.01 10.27 -11.15
C GLU A 30 17.50 10.53 -11.23
N ILE A 31 17.08 11.79 -11.09
CA ILE A 31 15.71 12.25 -11.31
C ILE A 31 15.69 13.21 -12.49
N THR A 32 14.90 12.89 -13.51
CA THR A 32 14.56 13.86 -14.57
C THR A 32 13.32 14.64 -14.15
N PRO A 33 13.36 15.98 -14.05
CA PRO A 33 12.22 16.80 -13.62
C PRO A 33 11.09 16.80 -14.66
N THR A 34 10.21 15.81 -14.57
CA THR A 34 9.01 15.67 -15.40
C THR A 34 7.73 15.72 -14.55
N ALA A 35 6.57 15.92 -15.18
CA ALA A 35 5.28 15.83 -14.49
C ALA A 35 5.05 14.45 -13.84
N GLU A 36 5.58 13.39 -14.46
CA GLU A 36 5.53 12.01 -13.96
C GLU A 36 6.37 11.86 -12.68
N SER A 37 7.66 12.21 -12.73
CA SER A 37 8.54 12.17 -11.55
C SER A 37 8.04 13.04 -10.39
N MET A 38 7.45 14.20 -10.70
CA MET A 38 6.83 15.09 -9.70
C MET A 38 5.67 14.39 -8.99
N GLN A 39 4.83 13.68 -9.74
CA GLN A 39 3.67 12.97 -9.21
C GLN A 39 4.10 11.73 -8.39
N GLU A 40 5.12 10.99 -8.84
CA GLU A 40 5.72 9.87 -8.11
C GLU A 40 6.29 10.31 -6.75
N LEU A 41 7.10 11.38 -6.74
CA LEU A 41 7.68 11.94 -5.52
C LEU A 41 6.60 12.43 -4.55
N SER A 42 5.57 13.12 -5.06
CA SER A 42 4.42 13.56 -4.27
C SER A 42 3.68 12.38 -3.63
N ASN A 43 3.48 11.29 -4.38
CA ASN A 43 2.84 10.09 -3.88
C ASN A 43 3.68 9.41 -2.79
N ALA A 44 5.00 9.30 -3.00
CA ALA A 44 5.93 8.72 -2.03
C ALA A 44 6.01 9.54 -0.72
N LEU A 45 6.03 10.87 -0.82
CA LEU A 45 6.02 11.77 0.34
C LEU A 45 4.68 11.67 1.09
N SER A 46 3.57 11.69 0.35
CA SER A 46 2.24 11.53 0.91
C SER A 46 2.08 10.18 1.63
N HIS A 47 2.58 9.10 1.02
CA HIS A 47 2.62 7.78 1.63
C HIS A 47 3.44 7.77 2.92
N THR A 48 4.61 8.39 2.93
CA THR A 48 5.48 8.49 4.12
C THR A 48 4.81 9.24 5.28
N VAL A 49 4.10 10.34 4.98
CA VAL A 49 3.34 11.10 5.97
C VAL A 49 2.15 10.30 6.53
N GLU A 50 1.44 9.56 5.68
CA GLU A 50 0.29 8.72 6.05
C GLU A 50 0.71 7.48 6.88
N VAL A 51 1.80 6.81 6.52
CA VAL A 51 2.36 5.67 7.28
C VAL A 51 2.73 6.12 8.70
N ARG A 52 3.32 7.32 8.85
CA ARG A 52 3.67 7.89 10.17
C ARG A 52 2.46 8.20 11.05
N LYS A 53 1.27 8.44 10.46
CA LYS A 53 0.03 8.69 11.22
C LYS A 53 -0.54 7.44 11.88
N GLY A 54 -0.27 6.25 11.36
CA GLY A 54 -0.84 5.00 11.84
C GLY A 54 -2.38 5.05 11.95
N ALA A 55 -3.08 4.73 10.87
CA ALA A 55 -4.50 4.37 10.88
C ALA A 55 -5.51 5.40 11.42
N ARG A 56 -5.23 6.71 11.43
CA ARG A 56 -6.27 7.75 11.58
C ARG A 56 -6.64 8.29 10.20
N GLY A 57 -7.80 7.90 9.69
CA GLY A 57 -8.32 8.31 8.39
C GLY A 57 -8.24 7.26 7.28
N SER A 58 -7.55 6.13 7.49
CA SER A 58 -7.41 5.07 6.48
C SER A 58 -8.73 4.37 6.12
N GLY A 59 -9.75 4.47 6.98
CA GLY A 59 -11.09 3.94 6.71
C GLY A 59 -11.71 4.48 5.43
N LYS A 60 -11.35 5.70 5.00
CA LYS A 60 -11.86 6.28 3.74
C LYS A 60 -11.36 5.56 2.49
N TYR A 61 -10.21 4.89 2.56
CA TYR A 61 -9.60 4.19 1.41
C TYR A 61 -9.70 2.67 1.56
N ILE A 62 -9.28 2.13 2.72
CA ILE A 62 -9.24 0.68 2.94
C ILE A 62 -10.65 0.08 3.07
N GLY A 63 -11.64 0.90 3.43
CA GLY A 63 -13.02 0.46 3.61
C GLY A 63 -13.18 -0.48 4.81
N LYS A 64 -14.16 -1.38 4.70
CA LYS A 64 -14.48 -2.35 5.77
C LYS A 64 -13.37 -3.38 5.93
N VAL A 65 -13.11 -3.78 7.17
CA VAL A 65 -12.20 -4.88 7.52
C VAL A 65 -12.98 -5.95 8.30
N LYS A 66 -12.72 -7.22 8.01
CA LYS A 66 -13.19 -8.36 8.81
C LYS A 66 -12.15 -8.68 9.89
N ASP A 67 -12.58 -9.21 11.04
CA ASP A 67 -11.66 -9.79 12.02
C ASP A 67 -11.28 -11.24 11.66
N SER A 68 -10.42 -11.87 12.45
CA SER A 68 -9.98 -13.25 12.21
C SER A 68 -11.12 -14.28 12.32
N ARG A 69 -12.20 -14.02 13.05
CA ARG A 69 -13.35 -14.94 13.13
C ARG A 69 -14.19 -14.81 11.87
N SER A 70 -14.64 -13.61 11.53
CA SER A 70 -15.48 -13.35 10.37
C SER A 70 -14.78 -13.70 9.06
N THR A 71 -13.46 -13.52 8.95
CA THR A 71 -12.71 -13.97 7.76
C THR A 71 -12.73 -15.49 7.60
N ARG A 72 -12.61 -16.24 8.69
CA ARG A 72 -12.64 -17.72 8.63
C ARG A 72 -14.02 -18.21 8.24
N GLU A 73 -15.06 -17.66 8.86
CA GLU A 73 -16.46 -17.97 8.53
C GLU A 73 -16.74 -17.67 7.05
N TYR A 74 -16.31 -16.51 6.55
CA TYR A 74 -16.47 -16.14 5.14
C TYR A 74 -15.78 -17.12 4.18
N LEU A 75 -14.60 -17.63 4.54
CA LEU A 75 -13.81 -18.55 3.71
C LEU A 75 -14.27 -20.02 3.84
N GLY A 76 -15.53 -20.27 4.23
CA GLY A 76 -16.06 -21.63 4.38
C GLY A 76 -15.70 -22.31 5.70
N GLY A 77 -15.48 -21.53 6.77
CA GLY A 77 -15.23 -22.06 8.11
C GLY A 77 -13.82 -22.61 8.34
N ILE A 78 -12.81 -22.09 7.63
CA ILE A 78 -11.43 -22.56 7.75
C ILE A 78 -10.87 -22.42 9.19
N SER A 79 -9.89 -23.26 9.52
CA SER A 79 -9.18 -23.16 10.80
C SER A 79 -8.35 -21.86 10.90
N LEU A 80 -8.02 -21.45 12.13
CA LEU A 80 -7.11 -20.32 12.36
C LEU A 80 -5.71 -20.61 11.79
N GLN A 81 -5.27 -21.86 11.84
CA GLN A 81 -4.01 -22.28 11.23
C GLN A 81 -4.03 -22.08 9.71
N ALA A 82 -5.11 -22.51 9.04
CA ALA A 82 -5.24 -22.33 7.60
C ALA A 82 -5.34 -20.84 7.18
N LEU A 83 -5.89 -19.98 8.04
CA LEU A 83 -5.84 -18.53 7.84
C LEU A 83 -4.42 -17.98 8.01
N ASN A 84 -3.71 -18.38 9.07
CA ASN A 84 -2.34 -17.97 9.32
C ASN A 84 -1.37 -18.45 8.24
N ASP A 85 -1.58 -19.65 7.68
CA ASP A 85 -0.80 -20.16 6.56
C ASP A 85 -0.99 -19.32 5.29
N ARG A 86 -2.21 -18.84 5.03
CA ARG A 86 -2.44 -17.91 3.92
C ARG A 86 -1.71 -16.59 4.14
N VAL A 87 -1.71 -16.06 5.36
CA VAL A 87 -0.96 -14.83 5.70
C VAL A 87 0.54 -15.05 5.50
N ARG A 88 1.09 -16.13 6.05
CA ARG A 88 2.53 -16.46 5.95
C ARG A 88 3.00 -16.64 4.51
N LYS A 89 2.11 -17.15 3.63
CA LYS A 89 2.38 -17.34 2.20
C LYS A 89 2.09 -16.09 1.35
N ASN A 90 1.76 -14.96 1.97
CA ASN A 90 1.35 -13.72 1.31
C ASN A 90 0.15 -13.87 0.37
N ASN A 91 -0.70 -14.87 0.63
CA ASN A 91 -1.91 -15.14 -0.17
C ASN A 91 -3.14 -14.36 0.32
N ILE A 92 -3.00 -13.58 1.39
CA ILE A 92 -4.07 -12.77 1.97
C ILE A 92 -3.41 -11.60 2.72
N LEU A 93 -4.04 -10.43 2.66
CA LEU A 93 -3.57 -9.22 3.34
C LEU A 93 -4.17 -9.13 4.74
N ARG A 94 -3.29 -9.05 5.75
CA ARG A 94 -3.65 -8.84 7.16
C ARG A 94 -3.04 -7.54 7.66
N LEU A 95 -3.90 -6.62 8.08
CA LEU A 95 -3.51 -5.37 8.73
C LEU A 95 -3.52 -5.55 10.24
N LYS A 96 -2.55 -4.95 10.91
CA LYS A 96 -2.57 -4.78 12.37
C LYS A 96 -2.88 -3.33 12.71
N ASN A 97 -3.87 -3.11 13.56
CA ASN A 97 -4.12 -1.78 14.11
C ASN A 97 -3.16 -1.47 15.27
N LYS A 98 -3.21 -0.24 15.81
CA LYS A 98 -2.36 0.19 16.94
C LYS A 98 -2.52 -0.65 18.20
N ALA A 99 -3.67 -1.31 18.38
CA ALA A 99 -3.94 -2.21 19.49
C ALA A 99 -3.52 -3.67 19.20
N GLY A 100 -2.80 -3.92 18.10
CA GLY A 100 -2.34 -5.25 17.69
C GLY A 100 -3.44 -6.17 17.15
N ARG A 101 -4.67 -5.67 16.98
CA ARG A 101 -5.79 -6.48 16.46
C ARG A 101 -5.66 -6.65 14.95
N ASN A 102 -5.94 -7.88 14.50
CA ASN A 102 -5.92 -8.23 13.09
C ASN A 102 -7.19 -7.75 12.38
N GLY A 103 -7.01 -7.15 11.21
CA GLY A 103 -8.08 -6.82 10.27
C GLY A 103 -7.73 -7.31 8.87
N TYR A 104 -8.73 -7.78 8.13
CA TYR A 104 -8.60 -8.27 6.77
C TYR A 104 -9.50 -7.41 5.87
N PRO A 105 -8.93 -6.54 5.02
CA PRO A 105 -9.71 -5.68 4.15
C PRO A 105 -10.70 -6.47 3.28
N VAL A 106 -11.94 -6.00 3.19
CA VAL A 106 -13.03 -6.74 2.52
C VAL A 106 -12.80 -6.83 1.01
N PHE A 107 -12.14 -5.84 0.39
CA PHE A 107 -11.94 -5.78 -1.06
C PHE A 107 -11.19 -6.98 -1.66
N GLN A 108 -10.45 -7.74 -0.84
CA GLN A 108 -9.67 -8.90 -1.29
C GLN A 108 -10.49 -10.18 -1.42
N PHE A 109 -11.76 -10.14 -1.06
CA PHE A 109 -12.62 -11.31 -1.02
C PHE A 109 -13.74 -11.20 -2.05
N LYS A 110 -14.10 -12.34 -2.64
CA LYS A 110 -15.20 -12.48 -3.58
C LYS A 110 -15.74 -13.90 -3.51
N ASP A 111 -17.06 -14.06 -3.52
CA ASP A 111 -17.75 -15.36 -3.60
C ASP A 111 -17.25 -16.43 -2.61
N GLY A 112 -17.08 -16.04 -1.32
CA GLY A 112 -16.61 -16.98 -0.28
C GLY A 112 -15.12 -17.36 -0.37
N ALA A 113 -14.36 -16.73 -1.28
CA ALA A 113 -12.94 -16.98 -1.48
C ALA A 113 -12.12 -15.68 -1.42
N VAL A 114 -10.79 -15.83 -1.44
CA VAL A 114 -9.88 -14.71 -1.75
C VAL A 114 -9.92 -14.51 -3.27
N ASP A 115 -10.19 -13.29 -3.70
CA ASP A 115 -10.22 -12.93 -5.12
C ASP A 115 -8.83 -13.22 -5.75
N PRO A 116 -8.76 -14.06 -6.80
CA PRO A 116 -7.49 -14.52 -7.35
C PRO A 116 -6.66 -13.38 -7.96
N GLN A 117 -7.30 -12.37 -8.56
CA GLN A 117 -6.61 -11.21 -9.13
C GLN A 117 -5.99 -10.36 -8.02
N VAL A 118 -6.78 -10.08 -6.97
CA VAL A 118 -6.28 -9.30 -5.82
C VAL A 118 -5.16 -10.06 -5.11
N ARG A 119 -5.30 -11.38 -4.95
CA ARG A 119 -4.27 -12.24 -4.33
C ARG A 119 -2.94 -12.16 -5.06
N GLN A 120 -2.96 -12.16 -6.39
CA GLN A 120 -1.73 -12.10 -7.19
C GLN A 120 -0.96 -10.80 -6.90
N VAL A 121 -1.65 -9.66 -6.92
CA VAL A 121 -1.05 -8.36 -6.65
C VAL A 121 -0.55 -8.25 -5.20
N ILE A 122 -1.34 -8.71 -4.21
CA ILE A 122 -0.92 -8.78 -2.79
C ILE A 122 0.39 -9.56 -2.67
N LYS A 123 0.47 -10.73 -3.32
CA LYS A 123 1.63 -11.60 -3.24
C LYS A 123 2.88 -10.94 -3.81
N ILE A 124 2.79 -10.35 -5.01
CA ILE A 124 3.91 -9.65 -5.66
C ILE A 124 4.48 -8.57 -4.73
N LEU A 125 3.60 -7.72 -4.20
CA LEU A 125 4.01 -6.57 -3.39
C LEU A 125 4.56 -7.03 -2.03
N LEU A 126 3.90 -7.94 -1.32
CA LEU A 126 4.39 -8.43 -0.02
C LEU A 126 5.70 -9.23 -0.16
N ASP A 127 5.88 -10.02 -1.23
CA ASP A 127 7.13 -10.76 -1.49
C ASP A 127 8.30 -9.82 -1.84
N SER A 128 8.05 -8.53 -2.10
CA SER A 128 9.09 -7.51 -2.27
C SER A 128 9.52 -6.84 -0.95
N GLY A 129 8.84 -7.17 0.16
CA GLY A 129 9.09 -6.55 1.45
C GLY A 129 8.31 -5.25 1.69
N LEU A 130 7.33 -4.90 0.85
CA LEU A 130 6.37 -3.85 1.21
C LEU A 130 5.60 -4.24 2.48
N THR A 131 5.37 -3.26 3.34
CA THR A 131 4.56 -3.45 4.55
C THR A 131 3.10 -3.74 4.19
N GLU A 132 2.36 -4.44 5.06
CA GLU A 132 0.96 -4.76 4.80
C GLU A 132 0.09 -3.50 4.64
N TRP A 133 0.40 -2.43 5.39
CA TRP A 133 -0.26 -1.14 5.20
C TRP A 133 0.10 -0.47 3.87
N GLY A 134 1.35 -0.59 3.41
CA GLY A 134 1.76 -0.11 2.09
C GLY A 134 0.99 -0.80 0.97
N VAL A 135 0.89 -2.13 1.01
CA VAL A 135 0.12 -2.92 0.05
C VAL A 135 -1.37 -2.55 0.09
N ALA A 136 -1.93 -2.32 1.28
CA ALA A 136 -3.33 -1.89 1.40
C ALA A 136 -3.59 -0.56 0.71
N PHE A 137 -2.70 0.41 0.89
CA PHE A 137 -2.84 1.72 0.24
C PHE A 137 -2.60 1.66 -1.26
N TRP A 138 -1.64 0.85 -1.71
CA TRP A 138 -1.39 0.62 -3.13
C TRP A 138 -2.64 0.12 -3.86
N LEU A 139 -3.35 -0.84 -3.25
CA LEU A 139 -4.56 -1.43 -3.84
C LEU A 139 -5.78 -0.52 -3.78
N ALA A 140 -5.96 0.21 -2.67
CA ALA A 140 -7.23 0.83 -2.32
C ALA A 140 -7.28 2.36 -2.49
N ARG A 141 -6.15 3.02 -2.76
CA ARG A 141 -6.15 4.46 -3.01
C ARG A 141 -6.44 4.76 -4.49
N PRO A 142 -7.34 5.73 -4.78
CA PRO A 142 -7.46 6.35 -6.08
C PRO A 142 -6.11 6.75 -6.67
N SER A 143 -5.90 6.46 -7.95
CA SER A 143 -4.69 6.79 -8.68
C SER A 143 -5.02 7.31 -10.07
N LYS A 144 -4.31 8.34 -10.54
CA LYS A 144 -4.43 8.83 -11.91
C LYS A 144 -4.03 7.80 -12.96
N PHE A 145 -3.17 6.84 -12.60
CA PHE A 145 -2.84 5.70 -13.47
C PHE A 145 -4.03 4.77 -13.74
N TYR A 146 -5.09 4.88 -12.93
CA TYR A 146 -6.26 4.00 -12.92
C TYR A 146 -7.55 4.81 -13.03
N ASP A 147 -7.54 5.92 -13.79
CA ASP A 147 -8.69 6.81 -13.99
C ASP A 147 -9.28 7.37 -12.69
N ASP A 148 -8.41 7.77 -11.76
CA ASP A 148 -8.78 8.24 -10.41
C ASP A 148 -9.56 7.18 -9.59
N ARG A 149 -9.40 5.89 -9.93
CA ARG A 149 -9.98 4.76 -9.18
C ARG A 149 -8.91 3.96 -8.43
N PRO A 150 -9.31 3.19 -7.41
CA PRO A 150 -8.43 2.22 -6.78
C PRO A 150 -7.97 1.13 -7.76
N ALA A 151 -6.72 0.68 -7.65
CA ALA A 151 -6.19 -0.42 -8.46
C ALA A 151 -7.06 -1.68 -8.36
N VAL A 152 -7.58 -1.96 -7.15
CA VAL A 152 -8.43 -3.12 -6.86
C VAL A 152 -9.78 -3.09 -7.58
N GLU A 153 -10.24 -1.92 -7.98
CA GLU A 153 -11.46 -1.74 -8.78
C GLU A 153 -11.12 -1.72 -10.27
N TYR A 154 -10.15 -0.89 -10.67
CA TYR A 154 -9.72 -0.73 -12.06
C TYR A 154 -9.34 -2.05 -12.73
N MET A 155 -8.60 -2.92 -12.03
CA MET A 155 -8.14 -4.20 -12.59
C MET A 155 -9.26 -5.17 -12.93
N LYS A 156 -10.48 -4.95 -12.42
CA LYS A 156 -11.61 -5.86 -12.60
C LYS A 156 -12.39 -5.60 -13.89
N ASP A 157 -12.15 -4.48 -14.56
CA ASP A 157 -12.90 -4.08 -15.75
C ASP A 157 -12.52 -4.92 -16.98
N SER A 158 -11.26 -5.34 -17.09
CA SER A 158 -10.75 -6.11 -18.24
C SER A 158 -9.47 -6.89 -17.90
N GLU A 159 -9.13 -7.87 -18.74
CA GLU A 159 -7.88 -8.62 -18.61
C GLU A 159 -6.66 -7.71 -18.85
N GLU A 160 -6.78 -6.74 -19.75
CA GLU A 160 -5.75 -5.74 -20.05
C GLU A 160 -5.48 -4.85 -18.83
N ASN A 161 -6.52 -4.38 -18.15
CA ASN A 161 -6.38 -3.59 -16.92
C ASN A 161 -5.72 -4.41 -15.82
N PHE A 162 -6.07 -5.68 -15.69
CA PHE A 162 -5.43 -6.58 -14.75
C PHE A 162 -3.93 -6.76 -15.06
N LYS A 163 -3.57 -7.00 -16.33
CA LYS A 163 -2.17 -7.12 -16.75
C LYS A 163 -1.37 -5.85 -16.47
N LEU A 164 -1.96 -4.67 -16.71
CA LEU A 164 -1.33 -3.38 -16.42
C LEU A 164 -1.05 -3.21 -14.91
N VAL A 165 -2.04 -3.48 -14.06
CA VAL A 165 -1.88 -3.40 -12.60
C VAL A 165 -0.83 -4.40 -12.10
N VAL A 166 -0.78 -5.61 -12.67
CA VAL A 166 0.27 -6.59 -12.35
C VAL A 166 1.66 -6.09 -12.78
N ALA A 167 1.78 -5.46 -13.95
CA ALA A 167 3.04 -4.88 -14.42
C ALA A 167 3.55 -3.78 -13.48
N HIS A 168 2.70 -2.83 -13.10
CA HIS A 168 3.05 -1.78 -12.12
C HIS A 168 3.43 -2.37 -10.76
N ALA A 169 2.74 -3.43 -10.31
CA ALA A 169 3.11 -4.11 -9.07
C ALA A 169 4.50 -4.75 -9.13
N HIS A 170 4.90 -5.29 -10.28
CA HIS A 170 6.24 -5.84 -10.50
C HIS A 170 7.31 -4.75 -10.55
N GLU A 171 7.03 -3.62 -11.20
CA GLU A 171 7.92 -2.46 -11.27
C GLU A 171 8.19 -1.88 -9.88
N ASP A 172 7.13 -1.60 -9.10
CA ASP A 172 7.27 -1.11 -7.72
C ASP A 172 7.99 -2.12 -6.82
N ALA A 173 7.73 -3.41 -7.00
CA ALA A 173 8.43 -4.47 -6.28
C ALA A 173 9.92 -4.53 -6.64
N ALA A 174 10.29 -4.28 -7.90
CA ALA A 174 11.68 -4.23 -8.35
C ALA A 174 12.39 -2.98 -7.81
N ASN A 175 11.75 -1.81 -7.92
CA ASN A 175 12.25 -0.54 -7.39
C ASN A 175 12.49 -0.62 -5.88
N ARG A 176 11.63 -1.32 -5.13
CA ARG A 176 11.84 -1.54 -3.70
C ARG A 176 13.09 -2.37 -3.42
N ARG A 177 13.32 -3.45 -4.17
CA ARG A 177 14.48 -4.35 -3.99
C ARG A 177 15.80 -3.71 -4.43
N ALA A 178 15.79 -2.79 -5.38
CA ALA A 178 16.99 -2.08 -5.81
C ALA A 178 17.51 -1.08 -4.76
N ASN A 179 16.64 -0.63 -3.86
CA ASN A 179 16.93 0.44 -2.90
C ASN A 179 17.23 -0.07 -1.47
N TYR A 180 17.31 -1.39 -1.23
CA TYR A 180 17.57 -2.03 0.08
C TYR A 180 18.37 -3.32 -0.07
#